data_AF-A0A1I0MMJ3-F1
#
_entry.id   AF-A0A1I0MMJ3-F1
#
_cell.length_a   1.000
_cell.length_b   1.000
_cell.length_c   1.000
_cell.angle_alpha   90.00
_cell.angle_beta   90.00
_cell.angle_gamma   90.00
#
_symmetry.space_group_name_H-M   'P 1'
#
loop_
_entity.id
_entity.type
_entity.pdbx_description
1 polymer ?
#
loop_
_entity_poly.entity_id
_entity_poly.type
_entity_poly.pdbx_seq_one_letter_code
_entity_poly.pdbx_strand_id
1 'polypeptide(L)'
;MTNSTATGDRGLLETRFSMGATAVAAIAALVGLAFGWMGYNDGMLPVVGELGILTGVIGLLFGLGIAVVAFVAAVYMEPGFGE
;
A
#
# COMPACT_ATOMS: atom_id res chain seq x y z
N MET A 1 30.94 -26.43 11.33
CA MET A 1 29.66 -27.15 11.13
C MET A 1 28.75 -26.20 10.38
N THR A 2 28.28 -26.64 9.22
CA THR A 2 27.37 -25.93 8.32
C THR A 2 26.10 -25.56 9.08
N ASN A 3 25.79 -24.26 9.25
CA ASN A 3 24.41 -23.89 9.50
C ASN A 3 23.80 -23.50 8.16
N SER A 4 22.90 -24.37 7.72
CA SER A 4 22.15 -24.34 6.50
C SER A 4 21.60 -22.95 6.17
N THR A 5 21.65 -22.63 4.89
CA THR A 5 20.71 -21.74 4.19
C THR A 5 19.32 -21.72 4.85
N ALA A 6 19.04 -20.69 5.65
CA ALA A 6 17.67 -20.28 5.92
C ALA A 6 17.16 -19.57 4.66
N THR A 7 16.83 -20.37 3.63
CA THR A 7 16.15 -19.94 2.39
C THR A 7 14.63 -20.05 2.54
N GLY A 8 14.10 -20.19 3.76
CA GLY A 8 12.66 -20.32 4.00
C GLY A 8 12.09 -19.01 4.52
N ASP A 9 11.21 -18.41 3.72
CA ASP A 9 10.25 -17.36 4.08
C ASP A 9 10.87 -16.02 4.53
N ARG A 10 10.83 -15.04 3.62
CA ARG A 10 10.73 -13.62 3.98
C ARG A 10 9.30 -13.21 3.67
N GLY A 11 8.39 -13.62 4.54
CA GLY A 11 6.98 -13.28 4.49
C GLY A 11 6.74 -11.80 4.77
N LEU A 12 5.69 -11.27 4.16
CA LEU A 12 5.23 -9.87 4.30
C LEU A 12 4.96 -9.43 5.76
N LEU A 13 4.89 -10.39 6.68
CA LEU A 13 4.48 -10.19 8.07
C LEU A 13 5.55 -10.65 9.08
N GLU A 14 6.72 -11.08 8.63
CA GLU A 14 7.75 -11.60 9.55
C GLU A 14 8.54 -10.51 10.23
N THR A 15 8.69 -9.36 9.58
CA THR A 15 9.51 -8.27 10.09
C THR A 15 8.63 -7.05 10.34
N ARG A 16 8.94 -6.29 11.39
CA ARG A 16 8.21 -5.06 11.74
C ARG A 16 8.16 -4.05 10.59
N PHE A 17 9.22 -4.00 9.79
CA PHE A 17 9.30 -3.12 8.62
C PHE A 17 8.36 -3.63 7.52
N SER A 18 8.45 -4.90 7.15
CA SER A 18 7.61 -5.48 6.09
C SER A 18 6.13 -5.48 6.47
N MET A 19 5.80 -5.75 7.74
CA MET A 19 4.43 -5.66 8.26
C MET A 19 3.90 -4.23 8.18
N GLY A 20 4.72 -3.23 8.57
CA GLY A 20 4.36 -1.82 8.44
C GLY A 20 4.15 -1.40 6.98
N ALA A 21 5.07 -1.78 6.09
CA ALA A 21 4.98 -1.49 4.66
C ALA A 21 3.75 -2.16 4.00
N THR A 22 3.44 -3.40 4.40
CA THR A 22 2.23 -4.13 3.97
C THR A 22 0.95 -3.44 4.44
N ALA A 23 0.91 -2.97 5.69
CA ALA A 23 -0.22 -2.22 6.22
C ALA A 23 -0.41 -0.90 5.47
N VAL A 24 0.66 -0.16 5.19
CA VAL A 24 0.62 1.07 4.38
C VAL A 24 0.12 0.77 2.96
N ALA A 25 0.60 -0.32 2.35
CA ALA A 25 0.15 -0.72 1.02
C ALA A 25 -1.35 -1.01 0.99
N ALA A 26 -1.86 -1.77 1.97
CA ALA A 26 -3.28 -2.09 2.08
C ALA A 26 -4.14 -0.83 2.29
N ILE A 27 -3.73 0.06 3.20
CA ILE A 27 -4.44 1.32 3.45
C ILE A 27 -4.45 2.21 2.21
N ALA A 28 -3.29 2.37 1.54
CA ALA A 28 -3.20 3.19 0.33
C ALA A 28 -4.09 2.64 -0.80
N ALA A 29 -4.16 1.31 -0.96
CA ALA A 29 -5.04 0.68 -1.93
C ALA A 29 -6.52 0.94 -1.61
N LEU A 30 -6.92 0.79 -0.34
CA LEU A 30 -8.30 1.06 0.10
C LEU A 30 -8.68 2.53 -0.07
N VAL A 31 -7.76 3.45 0.27
CA VAL A 31 -7.97 4.88 0.06
C VAL A 31 -8.12 5.18 -1.43
N GLY A 32 -7.24 4.66 -2.29
CA GLY A 32 -7.35 4.82 -3.75
C GLY A 32 -8.68 4.29 -4.30
N LEU A 33 -9.11 3.10 -3.85
CA LEU A 33 -10.42 2.54 -4.20
C LEU A 33 -11.58 3.43 -3.74
N ALA A 34 -11.51 4.00 -2.54
CA ALA A 34 -12.54 4.91 -2.03
C ALA A 34 -12.64 6.18 -2.89
N PHE A 35 -11.51 6.75 -3.32
CA PHE A 35 -11.49 7.90 -4.24
C PHE A 35 -12.10 7.56 -5.60
N GLY A 36 -11.73 6.42 -6.19
CA GLY A 36 -12.29 5.99 -7.47
C GLY A 36 -13.79 5.72 -7.38
N TRP A 37 -14.24 5.03 -6.33
CA TRP A 37 -15.65 4.76 -6.09
C TRP A 37 -16.45 6.06 -5.90
N MET A 38 -15.93 6.98 -5.08
CA MET A 38 -16.61 8.24 -4.81
C MET A 38 -16.66 9.14 -6.04
N GLY A 39 -15.59 9.19 -6.84
CA GLY A 39 -15.62 9.94 -8.11
C GLY A 39 -16.49 9.32 -9.19
N TYR A 40 -16.77 8.01 -9.13
CA TYR A 40 -17.75 7.38 -10.01
C TYR A 40 -19.19 7.73 -9.65
N ASN A 41 -19.46 8.06 -8.39
CA ASN A 41 -20.78 8.40 -7.87
C ASN A 41 -20.98 9.93 -7.70
N ASP A 42 -20.11 10.75 -8.27
CA ASP A 42 -20.10 12.22 -8.10
C ASP A 42 -20.21 12.63 -6.61
N GLY A 43 -19.51 11.90 -5.73
CA GLY A 43 -19.59 12.09 -4.28
C GLY A 43 -18.78 13.30 -3.79
N MET A 44 -18.96 13.66 -2.52
CA MET A 44 -18.35 14.86 -1.93
C MET A 44 -17.42 14.51 -0.77
N LEU A 45 -16.21 15.09 -0.78
CA LEU A 45 -15.27 15.01 0.34
C LEU A 45 -15.38 16.26 1.24
N PRO A 46 -15.32 16.11 2.58
CA PRO A 46 -15.41 17.22 3.54
C PRO A 46 -14.35 18.34 3.40
N VAL A 47 -13.30 18.14 2.60
CA VAL A 47 -12.18 19.10 2.44
C VAL A 47 -11.91 19.45 0.98
N VAL A 48 -12.14 18.51 0.06
CA VAL A 48 -11.77 18.63 -1.37
C VAL A 48 -12.96 19.08 -2.22
N GLY A 49 -14.19 18.97 -1.70
CA GLY A 49 -15.41 19.26 -2.43
C GLY A 49 -15.88 18.09 -3.28
N GLU A 50 -16.60 18.39 -4.36
CA GLU A 50 -17.14 17.40 -5.30
C GLU A 50 -16.01 16.68 -6.04
N LEU A 51 -16.08 15.35 -6.03
CA LEU A 51 -15.21 14.48 -6.80
C LEU A 51 -15.93 14.08 -8.08
N GLY A 52 -15.55 14.70 -9.19
CA GLY A 52 -15.90 14.16 -10.51
C GLY A 52 -15.06 12.92 -10.83
N ILE A 53 -15.46 12.22 -11.90
CA ILE A 53 -14.79 10.98 -12.33
C ILE A 53 -13.29 11.18 -12.61
N LEU A 54 -12.90 12.33 -13.17
CA LEU A 54 -11.49 12.64 -13.43
C LEU A 54 -10.68 12.68 -12.13
N THR A 55 -11.18 13.42 -11.13
CA THR A 55 -10.51 13.55 -9.83
C THR A 55 -10.51 12.24 -9.04
N GLY A 56 -11.59 11.44 -9.13
CA GLY A 56 -11.65 10.11 -8.52
C GLY A 56 -10.64 9.14 -9.12
N VAL A 57 -10.51 9.12 -10.46
CA VAL A 57 -9.51 8.30 -11.15
C VAL A 57 -8.09 8.73 -10.80
N ILE A 58 -7.82 10.03 -10.73
CA ILE A 58 -6.51 10.54 -10.29
C ILE A 58 -6.21 10.04 -8.86
N GLY A 59 -7.14 10.19 -7.93
CA GLY A 59 -6.99 9.71 -6.56
C GLY A 59 -6.77 8.19 -6.48
N LEU A 60 -7.48 7.42 -7.30
CA LEU A 60 -7.31 5.97 -7.41
C LEU A 60 -5.90 5.60 -7.90
N LEU A 61 -5.41 6.25 -8.97
CA LEU A 61 -4.09 5.96 -9.53
C LEU A 61 -2.97 6.34 -8.56
N PHE A 62 -3.10 7.46 -7.85
CA PHE A 62 -2.15 7.86 -6.82
C PHE A 62 -2.14 6.88 -5.64
N GLY A 63 -3.32 6.50 -5.13
CA GLY A 63 -3.44 5.53 -4.04
C GLY A 63 -2.85 4.17 -4.41
N LEU A 64 -3.15 3.67 -5.62
CA LEU A 64 -2.57 2.43 -6.13
C LEU A 64 -1.06 2.55 -6.37
N GLY A 65 -0.57 3.67 -6.89
CA GLY A 65 0.86 3.90 -7.07
C GLY A 65 1.63 3.81 -5.75
N ILE A 66 1.13 4.47 -4.71
CA ILE A 66 1.69 4.39 -3.35
C ILE A 66 1.60 2.95 -2.82
N ALA A 67 0.46 2.28 -3.02
CA ALA A 67 0.27 0.91 -2.58
C ALA A 67 1.28 -0.05 -3.22
N VAL A 68 1.52 0.07 -4.52
CA VAL A 68 2.50 -0.75 -5.25
C VAL A 68 3.91 -0.49 -4.74
N VAL A 69 4.31 0.77 -4.56
CA VAL A 69 5.64 1.11 -4.03
C VAL A 69 5.83 0.56 -2.62
N ALA A 70 4.84 0.73 -1.74
CA ALA A 70 4.89 0.21 -0.38
C ALA A 70 4.90 -1.33 -0.35
N PHE A 71 4.16 -1.98 -1.25
CA PHE A 71 4.17 -3.44 -1.38
C PHE A 71 5.50 -3.96 -1.89
N VAL A 72 6.09 -3.32 -2.91
CA VAL A 72 7.45 -3.65 -3.40
C VAL A 72 8.47 -3.47 -2.28
N ALA A 73 8.37 -2.42 -1.48
CA ALA A 73 9.21 -2.23 -0.30
C ALA A 73 9.00 -3.37 0.71
N ALA A 74 7.75 -3.78 0.97
CA ALA A 74 7.46 -4.89 1.87
C ALA A 74 8.05 -6.23 1.40
N VAL A 75 8.05 -6.50 0.09
CA VAL A 75 8.57 -7.73 -0.51
C VAL A 75 10.10 -7.74 -0.57
N TYR A 76 10.73 -6.62 -0.94
CA TYR A 76 12.14 -6.61 -1.36
C TYR A 76 13.09 -5.87 -0.43
N MET A 77 12.63 -5.02 0.50
CA MET A 77 13.54 -4.41 1.46
C MET A 77 13.87 -5.38 2.60
N GLU A 78 15.15 -5.46 2.94
CA GLU A 78 15.61 -6.19 4.10
C GLU A 78 15.02 -5.60 5.40
N PRO A 79 14.76 -6.43 6.42
CA PRO A 79 14.37 -5.94 7.74
C PRO A 79 15.35 -4.90 8.29
N GLY A 80 14.91 -3.65 8.38
CA GLY A 80 15.69 -2.58 8.99
C GLY A 80 15.83 -2.74 10.51
N PHE A 81 17.07 -2.89 10.98
CA PHE A 81 17.56 -2.82 12.37
C PHE A 81 16.72 -3.50 13.46
N GLY A 82 16.21 -4.68 13.22
CA GLY A 82 15.61 -5.51 14.26
C GLY A 82 15.15 -6.79 13.63
N GLU A 83 15.81 -7.86 14.06
CA GLU A 83 15.46 -9.26 13.81
C GLU A 83 13.94 -9.48 13.86
#